data_AF-A0A0D0EFG3-F1
#
_entry.id   AF-A0A0D0EFG3-F1
#
_cell.length_a   1.000
_cell.length_b   1.000
_cell.length_c   1.000
_cell.angle_alpha   90.00
_cell.angle_beta   90.00
_cell.angle_gamma   90.00
#
_symmetry.space_group_name_H-M   'P 1'
#
loop_
_entity.id
_entity.type
_entity.pdbx_description
1 polymer ?
#
loop_
_entity_poly.entity_id
_entity_poly.type
_entity_poly.pdbx_seq_one_letter_code
_entity_poly.pdbx_strand_id
1 'polypeptide(L)'
;MMHLVQHVLQAFFLGIGGLFRFCFFQLLNVSFEDKYSKDLEYYWDNQNKTVDKNGFTTSQKNFLAGLIIFISFLFLIKKIEG
;
A
#
# COMPACT_ATOMS: atom_id res chain seq x y z
N MET A 1 -19.93 8.05 14.70
CA MET A 1 -19.44 8.87 13.57
C MET A 1 -17.91 8.77 13.42
N MET A 2 -17.12 9.07 14.45
CA MET A 2 -15.64 8.98 14.42
C MET A 2 -15.12 7.58 14.00
N HIS A 3 -15.71 6.52 14.55
CA HIS A 3 -15.33 5.13 14.24
C HIS A 3 -15.57 4.74 12.76
N LEU A 4 -16.61 5.30 12.14
CA LEU A 4 -16.92 5.08 10.72
C LEU A 4 -15.89 5.76 9.82
N VAL A 5 -15.57 7.03 10.12
CA VAL A 5 -14.56 7.80 9.38
C VAL A 5 -13.19 7.12 9.48
N GLN A 6 -12.82 6.62 10.67
CA GLN A 6 -11.58 5.88 10.85
C GLN A 6 -11.53 4.60 9.99
N HIS A 7 -12.61 3.81 9.94
CA HIS A 7 -12.66 2.62 9.10
C HIS A 7 -12.59 2.95 7.61
N VAL A 8 -13.28 4.00 7.16
CA VAL A 8 -13.24 4.42 5.75
C VAL A 8 -11.85 4.89 5.36
N LEU A 9 -11.20 5.72 6.19
CA LEU A 9 -9.83 6.16 5.95
C LEU A 9 -8.85 4.98 5.95
N GLN A 10 -8.97 4.07 6.91
CA GLN A 10 -8.13 2.89 6.96
C GLN A 10 -8.30 2.02 5.71
N ALA A 11 -9.54 1.76 5.28
CA ALA A 11 -9.82 1.01 4.07
C ALA A 11 -9.24 1.71 2.82
N PHE A 12 -9.34 3.03 2.74
CA PHE A 12 -8.74 3.82 1.68
C PHE A 12 -7.22 3.65 1.61
N PHE A 13 -6.51 3.85 2.73
CA PHE A 13 -5.06 3.71 2.79
C PHE A 13 -4.59 2.28 2.49
N LEU A 14 -5.30 1.27 2.98
CA LEU A 14 -5.01 -0.13 2.67
C LEU A 14 -5.20 -0.43 1.18
N GLY A 15 -6.28 0.08 0.58
CA GLY A 15 -6.59 -0.13 -0.83
C GLY A 15 -5.56 0.52 -1.76
N ILE A 16 -5.31 1.83 -1.60
CA ILE A 16 -4.34 2.55 -2.45
C ILE A 16 -2.93 1.99 -2.27
N GLY A 17 -2.56 1.62 -1.03
CA GLY A 17 -1.24 1.09 -0.73
C GLY A 17 -1.03 -0.32 -1.27
N GLY A 18 -2.05 -1.18 -1.19
CA GLY A 18 -2.03 -2.51 -1.81
C GLY A 18 -1.91 -2.43 -3.33
N LEU A 19 -2.72 -1.58 -3.97
CA LEU A 19 -2.66 -1.38 -5.42
C LEU A 19 -1.31 -0.83 -5.88
N PHE A 20 -0.78 0.18 -5.19
CA PHE A 20 0.53 0.72 -5.51
C PHE A 20 1.65 -0.31 -5.36
N ARG A 21 1.65 -1.07 -4.26
CA ARG A 21 2.63 -2.14 -4.05
C ARG A 21 2.55 -3.17 -5.17
N PHE A 22 1.35 -3.59 -5.54
CA PHE A 22 1.16 -4.52 -6.66
C PHE A 22 1.78 -3.97 -7.95
N CYS A 23 1.40 -2.77 -8.38
CA CYS A 23 1.91 -2.15 -9.60
C CYS A 23 3.44 -1.98 -9.55
N PHE A 24 3.98 -1.48 -8.43
CA PHE A 24 5.41 -1.28 -8.25
C PHE A 24 6.19 -2.60 -8.36
N PHE A 25 5.70 -3.67 -7.73
CA PHE A 25 6.38 -4.96 -7.80
C PHE A 25 6.21 -5.66 -9.15
N GLN A 26 5.11 -5.44 -9.88
CA GLN A 26 5.02 -5.93 -11.26
C GLN A 26 6.06 -5.24 -12.16
N LEU A 27 6.25 -3.93 -12.02
CA LEU A 27 7.31 -3.22 -12.73
C LEU A 27 8.70 -3.75 -12.38
N LEU A 28 8.94 -4.08 -11.11
CA LEU A 28 10.21 -4.67 -10.68
C LEU A 28 10.41 -6.11 -11.18
N ASN A 29 9.36 -6.94 -11.18
CA ASN A 29 9.43 -8.31 -11.73
C ASN A 29 9.79 -8.30 -13.21
N VAL A 30 9.24 -7.36 -13.99
CA VAL A 30 9.61 -7.17 -15.40
C VAL A 30 11.09 -6.78 -15.54
N SER A 31 11.65 -6.10 -14.54
CA SER A 31 13.01 -5.55 -14.61
C SER A 31 14.10 -6.45 -14.01
N PHE A 32 13.79 -7.29 -13.02
CA PHE A 32 14.80 -7.95 -12.15
C PHE A 32 14.51 -9.42 -11.83
N GLU A 33 13.90 -10.16 -12.76
CA GLU A 33 13.40 -11.53 -12.58
C GLU A 33 12.24 -11.62 -11.55
N ASP A 34 11.40 -12.64 -11.70
CA ASP A 34 10.12 -12.82 -11.00
C ASP A 34 10.27 -13.12 -9.50
N LYS A 35 10.71 -12.12 -8.73
CA LYS A 35 11.00 -12.23 -7.29
C LYS A 35 9.79 -11.97 -6.39
N TYR A 36 8.84 -11.14 -6.85
CA TYR A 36 7.69 -10.71 -6.07
C TYR A 36 6.42 -11.42 -6.53
N SER A 37 5.43 -11.56 -5.62
CA SER A 37 4.14 -12.19 -5.97
C SER A 37 3.47 -11.46 -7.13
N LYS A 38 2.94 -12.23 -8.08
CA LYS A 38 2.14 -11.73 -9.20
C LYS A 38 0.64 -11.71 -8.91
N ASP A 39 0.25 -12.24 -7.76
CA ASP A 39 -1.16 -12.41 -7.41
C ASP A 39 -1.67 -11.15 -6.71
N LEU A 40 -2.63 -10.48 -7.32
CA LEU A 40 -3.27 -9.30 -6.72
C LEU A 40 -3.89 -9.63 -5.35
N GLU A 41 -4.39 -10.85 -5.19
CA GLU A 41 -4.98 -11.34 -3.93
C GLU A 41 -4.01 -11.22 -2.75
N TYR A 42 -2.71 -11.50 -2.97
CA TYR A 42 -1.70 -11.32 -1.92
C TYR A 42 -1.62 -9.87 -1.43
N TYR A 43 -1.79 -8.90 -2.33
CA TYR A 43 -1.76 -7.47 -1.99
C TYR A 43 -3.08 -6.95 -1.44
N TRP A 44 -4.19 -7.67 -1.67
CA TRP A 44 -5.50 -7.30 -1.17
C TRP A 44 -5.88 -7.99 0.15
N ASP A 45 -5.18 -9.09 0.49
CA ASP A 45 -5.39 -9.85 1.71
C ASP A 45 -4.89 -9.09 2.95
N ASN A 46 -5.70 -8.12 3.37
CA ASN A 46 -5.48 -7.32 4.57
C ASN A 46 -5.88 -8.07 5.85
N GLN A 47 -6.52 -9.25 5.73
CA GLN A 47 -6.92 -10.07 6.87
C GLN A 47 -5.84 -11.09 7.26
N ASN A 48 -4.88 -11.33 6.38
CA ASN A 48 -3.73 -12.16 6.70
C ASN A 48 -2.94 -11.61 7.90
N LYS A 49 -2.85 -12.42 8.95
CA LYS A 49 -2.04 -12.12 10.14
C LYS A 49 -0.63 -12.71 10.05
N THR A 50 -0.31 -13.39 8.96
CA THR A 50 1.02 -13.94 8.75
C THR A 50 2.01 -12.80 8.60
N VAL A 51 3.07 -12.89 9.39
CA VAL A 51 4.14 -11.90 9.44
C VAL A 51 5.26 -12.37 8.52
N ASP A 52 5.82 -11.45 7.72
CA ASP A 52 6.97 -11.78 6.88
C ASP A 52 8.29 -11.84 7.67
N LYS A 53 9.38 -12.14 6.97
CA LYS A 53 10.74 -12.15 7.55
C LYS A 53 11.16 -10.82 8.18
N ASN A 54 10.51 -9.72 7.83
CA ASN A 54 10.79 -8.37 8.34
C ASN A 54 9.88 -7.97 9.51
N GLY A 55 9.00 -8.86 9.97
CA GLY A 55 8.11 -8.54 11.10
C GLY A 55 6.84 -7.80 10.70
N PHE A 56 6.49 -7.72 9.41
CA PHE A 56 5.30 -6.99 8.94
C PHE A 56 4.24 -7.88 8.28
N THR A 57 2.97 -7.60 8.59
CA THR A 57 1.83 -8.15 7.85
C THR A 57 1.62 -7.45 6.52
N THR A 58 0.85 -8.06 5.61
CA THR A 58 0.42 -7.43 4.35
C THR A 58 -0.30 -6.11 4.61
N SER A 59 -1.23 -6.08 5.56
CA SER A 59 -2.01 -4.88 5.89
C SER A 59 -1.14 -3.73 6.41
N GLN A 60 -0.15 -4.01 7.26
CA GLN A 60 0.79 -2.99 7.75
C GLN A 60 1.60 -2.38 6.60
N LYS A 61 2.12 -3.21 5.69
CA LYS A 61 2.85 -2.73 4.52
C LYS A 61 1.98 -1.93 3.57
N ASN A 62 0.75 -2.37 3.34
CA ASN A 62 -0.23 -1.63 2.52
C ASN A 62 -0.53 -0.28 3.14
N PHE A 63 -0.85 -0.24 4.43
CA PHE A 63 -1.14 1.02 5.12
C PHE A 63 0.04 2.00 5.05
N LEU A 64 1.26 1.51 5.29
CA LEU A 64 2.48 2.31 5.20
C LEU A 64 2.69 2.85 3.77
N ALA A 65 2.53 2.00 2.75
CA ALA A 65 2.63 2.44 1.36
C ALA A 65 1.58 3.51 1.03
N GLY A 66 0.33 3.33 1.48
CA GLY A 66 -0.73 4.31 1.32
C GLY A 66 -0.41 5.66 1.97
N LEU A 67 0.17 5.66 3.17
CA LEU A 67 0.63 6.88 3.85
C LEU A 67 1.73 7.58 3.06
N ILE A 68 2.73 6.84 2.55
CA ILE A 68 3.82 7.40 1.76
C ILE A 68 3.29 8.09 0.50
N ILE A 69 2.34 7.45 -0.20
CA ILE A 69 1.69 8.01 -1.39
C ILE A 69 0.96 9.30 -1.04
N PHE A 70 0.16 9.27 0.03
CA PHE A 70 -0.61 10.44 0.45
C PHE A 70 0.29 11.62 0.83
N ILE A 71 1.35 11.38 1.61
CA ILE A 71 2.34 12.41 1.95
C ILE A 71 3.02 12.95 0.68
N SER A 72 3.35 12.08 -0.26
CA SER A 72 3.95 12.46 -1.54
C SER A 72 3.01 13.35 -2.36
N PHE A 73 1.71 13.05 -2.36
CA PHE A 73 0.69 13.91 -2.99
C PHE A 73 0.60 15.28 -2.30
N LEU A 74 0.63 15.35 -0.97
CA LEU A 74 0.63 16.63 -0.24
C LEU A 74 1.83 17.50 -0.62
N PHE A 75 3.03 16.90 -0.71
CA PHE A 75 4.23 17.62 -1.16
C PHE A 75 4.12 18.08 -2.61
N LEU A 76 3.54 17.25 -3.48
CA LEU A 76 3.33 17.59 -4.89
C LEU A 76 2.36 18.77 -5.03
N ILE A 77 1.23 18.75 -4.32
CA ILE A 77 0.25 19.84 -4.30
C ILE A 77 0.91 21.12 -3.80
N LYS A 78 1.61 21.07 -2.66
CA LYS A 78 2.32 22.23 -2.11
C LYS A 78 3.31 22.82 -3.13
N LYS A 79 4.05 21.96 -3.84
CA LYS A 79 5.00 22.40 -4.87
C LYS A 79 4.32 23.07 -6.06
N ILE A 80 3.10 22.67 -6.40
CA ILE A 80 2.31 23.25 -7.48
C ILE A 80 1.67 24.58 -7.04
N GLU A 81 1.24 24.68 -5.78
CA GLU A 81 0.55 25.85 -5.23
C GLU A 81 1.50 26.98 -4.75
N GLY A 82 2.75 26.66 -4.38
CA GLY A 82 3.77 27.62 -3.91
C GLY A 82 4.03 27.56 -2.42
#